data_AF-A0A812UKU2-F1
#
_entry.id   AF-A0A812UKU2-F1
#
_cell.length_a   1.000
_cell.length_b   1.000
_cell.length_c   1.000
_cell.angle_alpha   90.00
_cell.angle_beta   90.00
_cell.angle_gamma   90.00
#
_symmetry.space_group_name_H-M   'P 1'
#
loop_
_entity.id
_entity.type
_entity.pdbx_description
1 polymer ?
#
loop_
_entity_poly.entity_id
_entity_poly.type
_entity_poly.pdbx_seq_one_letter_code
_entity_poly.pdbx_strand_id
1 'polypeptide(L)'
;ITMITGFETFNARLYRAAARRAVEGVEGLSVCVFTDKDISERRDVVEEVLKETDVLFCSLVFDFDQAAWLKESCQSIEVRMVFESALELMSETKVGSFSMSGGGGGGMPPAVRSMISMLTGQREEDRIAGYTKFLKTGPKLLQFLPQFGPIPDLRRWLQSYALWSGGGGGNVASMLRYIASEFGGFEDLQAEEMEETTADVPPKTLDVVEIPQ
;
A
#
# COMPACT_ATOMS: atom_id res chain seq x y z
N ILE A 1 9.21 -3.81 -4.64
CA ILE A 1 7.88 -3.53 -4.03
C ILE A 1 6.96 -4.73 -4.26
N THR A 2 6.23 -5.17 -3.24
CA THR A 2 5.19 -6.19 -3.39
C THR A 2 3.82 -5.60 -3.07
N MET A 3 2.90 -5.70 -4.02
CA MET A 3 1.52 -5.23 -3.93
C MET A 3 0.59 -6.43 -3.82
N ILE A 4 -0.21 -6.49 -2.76
CA ILE A 4 -1.20 -7.54 -2.51
C ILE A 4 -2.58 -6.90 -2.39
N THR A 5 -3.54 -7.32 -3.22
CA THR A 5 -4.92 -6.81 -3.16
C THR A 5 -5.93 -7.94 -3.02
N GLY A 6 -6.66 -7.98 -1.91
CA GLY A 6 -7.79 -8.90 -1.73
C GLY A 6 -9.10 -8.32 -2.29
N PHE A 7 -10.11 -9.17 -2.51
CA PHE A 7 -11.45 -8.81 -3.04
C PHE A 7 -11.47 -8.05 -4.39
N GLU A 8 -10.32 -7.79 -4.99
CA GLU A 8 -10.10 -6.99 -6.20
C GLU A 8 -9.49 -7.86 -7.33
N THR A 9 -9.70 -9.18 -7.29
CA THR A 9 -9.15 -10.09 -8.31
C THR A 9 -9.63 -9.72 -9.73
N PHE A 10 -10.81 -9.09 -9.86
CA PHE A 10 -11.29 -8.55 -11.14
C PHE A 10 -10.43 -7.38 -11.68
N ASN A 11 -9.77 -6.62 -10.80
CA ASN A 11 -8.84 -5.54 -11.13
C ASN A 11 -7.39 -5.99 -11.25
N ALA A 12 -7.08 -7.29 -11.06
CA ALA A 12 -5.71 -7.81 -11.13
C ALA A 12 -5.00 -7.47 -12.45
N ARG A 13 -5.73 -7.44 -13.59
CA ARG A 13 -5.17 -7.00 -14.88
C ARG A 13 -4.76 -5.53 -14.87
N LEU A 14 -5.61 -4.67 -14.30
CA LEU A 14 -5.34 -3.24 -14.17
C LEU A 14 -4.13 -2.99 -13.26
N TYR A 15 -4.04 -3.67 -12.11
CA TYR A 15 -2.89 -3.50 -11.20
C TYR A 15 -1.59 -4.00 -11.81
N ARG A 16 -1.61 -5.12 -12.54
CA ARG A 16 -0.42 -5.60 -13.27
C ARG A 16 -0.01 -4.62 -14.38
N ALA A 17 -0.96 -4.04 -15.10
CA ALA A 17 -0.68 -3.01 -16.10
C ALA A 17 -0.10 -1.74 -15.45
N ALA A 18 -0.65 -1.32 -14.31
CA ALA A 18 -0.14 -0.18 -13.53
C ALA A 18 1.28 -0.43 -13.01
N ALA A 19 1.57 -1.64 -12.52
CA ALA A 19 2.90 -2.04 -12.09
C ALA A 19 3.91 -2.00 -13.24
N ARG A 20 3.54 -2.52 -14.42
CA ARG A 20 4.39 -2.41 -15.64
C ARG A 20 4.68 -0.95 -16.00
N ARG A 21 3.66 -0.09 -15.96
CA ARG A 21 3.82 1.35 -16.20
C ARG A 21 4.71 2.01 -15.15
N ALA A 22 4.60 1.60 -13.88
CA ALA A 22 5.40 2.17 -12.81
C ALA A 22 6.90 1.90 -12.99
N VAL A 23 7.27 0.68 -13.42
CA VAL A 23 8.68 0.28 -13.63
C VAL A 23 9.26 0.72 -14.97
N GLU A 24 8.43 1.14 -15.92
CA GLU A 24 8.87 1.57 -17.23
C GLU A 24 9.86 2.75 -17.14
N GLY A 25 11.06 2.56 -17.68
CA GLY A 25 12.14 3.56 -17.65
C GLY A 25 12.85 3.70 -16.30
N VAL A 26 12.55 2.85 -15.31
CA VAL A 26 13.13 2.92 -13.96
C VAL A 26 14.00 1.68 -13.71
N GLU A 27 15.31 1.81 -13.92
CA GLU A 27 16.27 0.72 -13.68
C GLU A 27 16.34 0.38 -12.18
N GLY A 28 16.31 -0.91 -11.85
CA GLY A 28 16.38 -1.40 -10.47
C GLY A 28 15.04 -1.45 -9.72
N LEU A 29 13.97 -0.84 -10.25
CA LEU A 29 12.64 -0.94 -9.63
C LEU A 29 11.93 -2.24 -10.07
N SER A 30 11.59 -3.08 -9.11
CA SER A 30 10.74 -4.27 -9.30
C SER A 30 9.41 -4.11 -8.57
N VAL A 31 8.32 -4.52 -9.22
CA VAL A 31 6.98 -4.56 -8.62
C VAL A 31 6.34 -5.93 -8.86
N CYS A 32 6.06 -6.67 -7.78
CA CYS A 32 5.30 -7.92 -7.81
C CYS A 32 3.85 -7.64 -7.40
N VAL A 33 2.88 -8.17 -8.16
CA VAL A 33 1.44 -7.96 -7.91
C VAL A 33 0.77 -9.30 -7.67
N PHE A 34 0.19 -9.46 -6.48
CA PHE A 34 -0.57 -10.62 -6.05
C PHE A 34 -1.98 -10.24 -5.63
N THR A 35 -2.86 -11.22 -5.61
CA THR A 35 -4.18 -11.12 -4.97
C THR A 35 -4.34 -12.11 -3.82
N ASP A 36 -5.42 -11.98 -3.06
CA ASP A 36 -5.89 -12.99 -2.10
C ASP A 36 -5.92 -14.42 -2.66
N LYS A 37 -6.27 -14.55 -3.94
CA LYS A 37 -6.23 -15.82 -4.65
C LYS A 37 -4.82 -16.41 -4.74
N ASP A 38 -3.80 -15.58 -4.97
CA ASP A 38 -2.40 -16.05 -5.01
C ASP A 38 -1.93 -16.54 -3.62
N ILE A 39 -2.37 -15.90 -2.53
CA ILE A 39 -2.11 -16.39 -1.15
C ILE A 39 -2.70 -17.77 -0.91
N SER A 40 -3.82 -18.08 -1.57
CA SER A 40 -4.53 -19.35 -1.42
C SER A 40 -3.96 -20.45 -2.32
N GLU A 41 -3.60 -20.12 -3.56
CA GLU A 41 -3.24 -21.09 -4.58
C GLU A 41 -1.73 -21.31 -4.74
N ARG A 42 -0.91 -20.30 -4.43
CA ARG A 42 0.54 -20.28 -4.67
C ARG A 42 1.29 -19.59 -3.54
N ARG A 43 0.94 -19.94 -2.31
CA ARG A 43 1.42 -19.32 -1.07
C ARG A 43 2.94 -19.32 -0.97
N ASP A 44 3.56 -20.43 -1.36
CA ASP A 44 5.00 -20.62 -1.43
C ASP A 44 5.68 -19.56 -2.31
N VAL A 45 5.12 -19.28 -3.48
CA VAL A 45 5.63 -18.23 -4.38
C VAL A 45 5.51 -16.84 -3.74
N VAL A 46 4.38 -16.56 -3.09
CA VAL A 46 4.19 -15.27 -2.39
C VAL A 46 5.20 -15.14 -1.24
N GLU A 47 5.40 -16.20 -0.47
CA GLU A 47 6.35 -16.23 0.66
C GLU A 47 7.78 -15.96 0.20
N GLU A 48 8.26 -16.61 -0.86
CA GLU A 48 9.60 -16.35 -1.39
C GLU A 48 9.76 -14.89 -1.85
N VAL A 49 8.74 -14.31 -2.49
CA VAL A 49 8.79 -12.89 -2.89
C VAL A 49 8.79 -11.96 -1.68
N LEU A 50 8.03 -12.27 -0.63
CA LEU A 50 8.00 -11.45 0.60
C LEU A 50 9.37 -11.39 1.30
N LYS A 51 10.21 -12.44 1.21
CA LYS A 51 11.57 -12.43 1.78
C LYS A 51 12.47 -11.37 1.17
N GLU A 52 12.31 -11.12 -0.12
CA GLU A 52 13.10 -10.14 -0.90
C GLU A 52 12.37 -8.79 -1.04
N THR A 53 11.28 -8.58 -0.32
CA THR A 53 10.45 -7.38 -0.45
C THR A 53 10.97 -6.23 0.41
N ASP A 54 11.34 -5.11 -0.22
CA ASP A 54 11.68 -3.87 0.51
C ASP A 54 10.46 -3.14 1.08
N VAL A 55 9.37 -3.12 0.30
CA VAL A 55 8.14 -2.41 0.65
C VAL A 55 6.93 -3.27 0.32
N LEU A 56 6.09 -3.51 1.33
CA LEU A 56 4.79 -4.15 1.19
C LEU A 56 3.68 -3.10 1.11
N PHE A 57 2.90 -3.16 0.03
CA PHE A 57 1.60 -2.52 -0.07
C PHE A 57 0.51 -3.60 -0.03
N CYS A 58 -0.40 -3.54 0.93
CA CYS A 58 -1.50 -4.49 1.08
C CYS A 58 -2.82 -3.75 1.20
N SER A 59 -3.84 -4.22 0.49
CA SER A 59 -5.19 -3.68 0.61
C SER A 59 -6.26 -4.75 0.49
N LEU A 60 -7.39 -4.57 1.17
CA LEU A 60 -8.61 -5.38 0.98
C LEU A 60 -8.46 -6.88 1.28
N VAL A 61 -7.54 -7.28 2.15
CA VAL A 61 -7.39 -8.69 2.59
C VAL A 61 -8.18 -8.90 3.89
N PHE A 62 -9.29 -9.64 3.82
CA PHE A 62 -10.21 -9.85 4.96
C PHE A 62 -10.42 -11.30 5.37
N ASP A 63 -10.03 -12.27 4.53
CA ASP A 63 -10.11 -13.67 4.92
C ASP A 63 -9.18 -13.93 6.11
N PHE A 64 -9.71 -14.59 7.15
CA PHE A 64 -9.00 -14.76 8.42
C PHE A 64 -7.68 -15.52 8.25
N ASP A 65 -7.68 -16.62 7.49
CA ASP A 65 -6.50 -17.46 7.32
C ASP A 65 -5.44 -16.73 6.49
N GLN A 66 -5.86 -15.99 5.46
CA GLN A 66 -4.96 -15.16 4.65
C GLN A 66 -4.38 -13.99 5.45
N ALA A 67 -5.19 -13.30 6.24
CA ALA A 67 -4.76 -12.17 7.06
C ALA A 67 -3.80 -12.60 8.17
N ALA A 68 -4.11 -13.69 8.88
CA ALA A 68 -3.24 -14.24 9.92
C ALA A 68 -1.89 -14.68 9.34
N TRP A 69 -1.89 -15.38 8.21
CA TRP A 69 -0.65 -15.78 7.54
C TRP A 69 0.18 -14.59 7.05
N LEU A 70 -0.45 -13.60 6.41
CA LEU A 70 0.27 -12.45 5.87
C LEU A 70 0.84 -11.58 6.99
N LYS A 71 0.12 -11.46 8.11
CA LYS A 71 0.61 -10.79 9.33
C LYS A 71 1.94 -11.36 9.81
N GLU A 72 2.08 -12.69 9.85
CA GLU A 72 3.33 -13.34 10.25
C GLU A 72 4.40 -13.20 9.16
N SER A 73 4.02 -13.38 7.90
CA SER A 73 4.95 -13.44 6.76
C SER A 73 5.58 -12.09 6.41
N CYS A 74 4.97 -10.97 6.78
CA CYS A 74 5.49 -9.64 6.47
C CYS A 74 6.39 -9.03 7.56
N GLN A 75 6.63 -9.72 8.68
CA GLN A 75 7.32 -9.12 9.84
C GLN A 75 8.74 -8.60 9.53
N SER A 76 9.45 -9.23 8.60
CA SER A 76 10.81 -8.82 8.17
C SER A 76 10.82 -7.54 7.31
N ILE A 77 9.67 -7.14 6.73
CA ILE A 77 9.59 -6.03 5.79
C ILE A 77 9.44 -4.72 6.56
N GLU A 78 10.44 -3.83 6.54
CA GLU A 78 10.43 -2.64 7.40
C GLU A 78 9.38 -1.58 7.01
N VAL A 79 9.03 -1.50 5.72
CA VAL A 79 8.00 -0.59 5.21
C VAL A 79 6.77 -1.39 4.79
N ARG A 80 5.71 -1.29 5.59
CA ARG A 80 4.42 -1.97 5.39
C ARG A 80 3.30 -0.96 5.40
N MET A 81 2.55 -0.90 4.31
CA MET A 81 1.34 -0.10 4.19
C MET A 81 0.16 -1.03 4.03
N VAL A 82 -0.65 -1.16 5.08
CA VAL A 82 -1.85 -2.01 5.05
C VAL A 82 -3.08 -1.12 5.15
N PHE A 83 -3.89 -1.13 4.09
CA PHE A 83 -5.12 -0.37 4.00
C PHE A 83 -6.32 -1.31 3.96
N GLU A 84 -7.44 -0.89 4.55
CA GLU A 84 -8.77 -1.46 4.29
C GLU A 84 -8.77 -3.00 4.34
N SER A 85 -8.13 -3.59 5.34
CA SER A 85 -7.96 -5.04 5.48
C SER A 85 -8.46 -5.48 6.86
N ALA A 86 -8.28 -6.75 7.23
CA ALA A 86 -8.55 -7.20 8.59
C ALA A 86 -7.75 -6.38 9.63
N LEU A 87 -8.34 -6.07 10.77
CA LEU A 87 -7.77 -5.11 11.73
C LEU A 87 -6.41 -5.56 12.29
N GLU A 88 -6.27 -6.85 12.51
CA GLU A 88 -5.04 -7.51 12.94
C GLU A 88 -3.92 -7.44 11.90
N LEU A 89 -4.26 -7.32 10.62
CA LEU A 89 -3.29 -7.10 9.55
C LEU A 89 -3.01 -5.61 9.39
N MET A 90 -4.03 -4.75 9.53
CA MET A 90 -3.85 -3.29 9.50
C MET A 90 -2.92 -2.79 10.61
N SER A 91 -2.92 -3.45 11.78
CA SER A 91 -2.00 -3.12 12.87
C SER A 91 -0.52 -3.30 12.50
N GLU A 92 -0.22 -4.06 11.45
CA GLU A 92 1.15 -4.27 10.95
C GLU A 92 1.71 -3.10 10.14
N THR A 93 0.88 -2.08 9.87
CA THR A 93 1.31 -0.85 9.19
C THR A 93 2.48 -0.21 9.94
N LYS A 94 3.57 -0.01 9.22
CA LYS A 94 4.82 0.60 9.68
C LYS A 94 5.46 1.34 8.51
N VAL A 95 5.66 2.64 8.67
CA VAL A 95 6.30 3.52 7.69
C VAL A 95 7.25 4.42 8.48
N GLY A 96 8.56 4.16 8.40
CA GLY A 96 9.55 4.87 9.21
C GLY A 96 9.19 4.91 10.70
N SER A 97 9.00 6.10 11.24
CA SER A 97 8.58 6.36 12.63
C SER A 97 7.07 6.21 12.89
N PHE A 98 6.25 6.15 11.85
CA PHE A 98 4.82 5.94 11.95
C PHE A 98 4.49 4.44 12.03
N SER A 99 3.70 4.03 13.02
CA SER A 99 3.17 2.67 13.10
C SER A 99 1.79 2.65 13.72
N MET A 100 0.96 1.72 13.24
CA MET A 100 -0.42 1.52 13.68
C MET A 100 -0.54 0.53 14.84
N SER A 101 0.54 -0.09 15.32
CA SER A 101 0.52 -0.95 16.52
C SER A 101 0.65 -0.16 17.85
N GLY A 102 0.70 1.18 17.79
CA GLY A 102 0.73 2.04 18.97
C GLY A 102 2.13 2.42 19.49
N GLY A 103 3.20 2.10 18.74
CA GLY A 103 4.60 2.35 19.13
C GLY A 103 5.17 3.75 18.84
N GLY A 104 4.34 4.75 18.53
CA GLY A 104 4.81 6.10 18.20
C GLY A 104 5.13 6.95 19.45
N GLY A 105 6.39 6.95 19.89
CA GLY A 105 6.92 7.77 20.98
C GLY A 105 6.65 9.28 20.83
N GLY A 106 6.66 9.98 21.97
CA GLY A 106 6.22 11.38 22.14
C GLY A 106 6.74 12.36 21.07
N GLY A 107 5.80 13.10 20.47
CA GLY A 107 6.06 14.12 19.44
C GLY A 107 4.88 14.34 18.49
N MET A 108 4.00 13.34 18.38
CA MET A 108 2.84 13.35 17.49
C MET A 108 1.73 14.29 17.99
N PRO A 109 1.16 15.21 17.19
CA PRO A 109 0.12 16.15 17.63
C PRO A 109 -1.11 15.46 18.23
N PRO A 110 -1.85 16.15 19.14
CA PRO A 110 -3.04 15.58 19.78
C PRO A 110 -4.09 15.04 18.82
N ALA A 111 -4.32 15.70 17.68
CA ALA A 111 -5.26 15.24 16.66
C ALA A 111 -4.80 13.91 16.05
N VAL A 112 -3.52 13.80 15.72
CA VAL A 112 -2.91 12.58 15.15
C VAL A 112 -2.90 11.44 16.16
N ARG A 113 -2.54 11.72 17.43
CA ARG A 113 -2.65 10.73 18.51
C ARG A 113 -4.07 10.27 18.75
N SER A 114 -5.04 11.19 18.70
CA SER A 114 -6.46 10.87 18.85
C SER A 114 -6.92 9.98 17.71
N MET A 115 -6.56 10.31 16.47
CA MET A 115 -6.84 9.47 15.30
C MET A 115 -6.21 8.09 15.43
N ILE A 116 -4.92 7.99 15.75
CA ILE A 116 -4.25 6.70 15.97
C ILE A 116 -4.93 5.93 17.12
N SER A 117 -5.29 6.57 18.22
CA SER A 117 -5.99 5.91 19.33
C SER A 117 -7.38 5.38 18.95
N MET A 118 -8.04 6.00 17.98
CA MET A 118 -9.28 5.46 17.39
C MET A 118 -8.98 4.24 16.51
N LEU A 119 -7.86 4.25 15.79
CA LEU A 119 -7.40 3.16 14.93
C LEU A 119 -6.86 1.95 15.72
N THR A 120 -6.35 2.17 16.93
CA THR A 120 -5.71 1.15 17.79
C THR A 120 -6.49 0.80 19.05
N GLY A 121 -7.67 1.39 19.25
CA GLY A 121 -8.49 1.23 20.46
C GLY A 121 -8.92 -0.21 20.74
N GLN A 122 -9.27 -0.53 21.99
CA GLN A 122 -9.58 -1.91 22.41
C GLN A 122 -10.84 -2.50 21.74
N ARG A 123 -11.85 -1.67 21.46
CA ARG A 123 -13.11 -2.11 20.83
C ARG A 123 -12.99 -2.14 19.31
N GLU A 124 -13.39 -3.26 18.73
CA GLU A 124 -13.33 -3.50 17.28
C GLU A 124 -14.23 -2.54 16.49
N GLU A 125 -15.44 -2.31 16.98
CA GLU A 125 -16.41 -1.39 16.37
C GLU A 125 -15.87 0.05 16.32
N ASP A 126 -15.20 0.49 17.39
CA ASP A 126 -14.60 1.82 17.49
C ASP A 126 -13.42 1.98 16.52
N ARG A 127 -12.67 0.88 16.26
CA ARG A 127 -11.58 0.84 15.27
C ARG A 127 -12.08 0.97 13.84
N ILE A 128 -13.14 0.24 13.49
CA ILE A 128 -13.75 0.30 12.16
C ILE A 128 -14.37 1.68 11.90
N ALA A 129 -15.10 2.22 12.89
CA ALA A 129 -15.69 3.55 12.80
C ALA A 129 -14.61 4.65 12.72
N GLY A 130 -13.55 4.52 13.53
CA GLY A 130 -12.39 5.39 13.53
C GLY A 130 -11.67 5.39 12.19
N TYR A 131 -11.41 4.21 11.62
CA TYR A 131 -10.75 4.06 10.32
C TYR A 131 -11.60 4.61 9.19
N THR A 132 -12.89 4.28 9.14
CA THR A 132 -13.82 4.79 8.11
C THR A 132 -13.89 6.32 8.13
N LYS A 133 -13.98 6.91 9.33
CA LYS A 133 -13.98 8.37 9.49
C LYS A 133 -12.63 8.96 9.06
N PHE A 134 -11.55 8.30 9.46
CA PHE A 134 -10.19 8.69 9.10
C PHE A 134 -9.99 8.69 7.59
N LEU A 135 -10.38 7.66 6.85
CA LEU A 135 -10.25 7.61 5.39
C LEU A 135 -11.03 8.73 4.70
N LYS A 136 -12.24 9.03 5.16
CA LYS A 136 -13.06 10.16 4.64
C LYS A 136 -12.43 11.52 4.92
N THR A 137 -11.68 11.65 6.01
CA THR A 137 -11.00 12.89 6.40
C THR A 137 -9.52 12.92 6.05
N GLY A 138 -8.93 11.79 5.66
CA GLY A 138 -7.49 11.56 5.49
C GLY A 138 -6.88 12.43 4.40
N PRO A 139 -7.48 12.50 3.21
CA PRO A 139 -7.08 13.44 2.18
C PRO A 139 -7.22 14.91 2.64
N LYS A 140 -8.25 15.22 3.45
CA LYS A 140 -8.38 16.55 4.06
C LYS A 140 -7.35 16.79 5.16
N LEU A 141 -6.80 15.76 5.77
CA LEU A 141 -5.75 15.87 6.78
C LEU A 141 -4.40 16.20 6.15
N LEU A 142 -4.11 15.71 4.93
CA LEU A 142 -2.91 16.06 4.16
C LEU A 142 -2.73 17.59 4.06
N GLN A 143 -3.81 18.33 3.80
CA GLN A 143 -3.77 19.80 3.67
C GLN A 143 -3.40 20.53 4.99
N PHE A 144 -3.65 19.90 6.14
CA PHE A 144 -3.38 20.45 7.46
C PHE A 144 -2.09 19.92 8.07
N LEU A 145 -1.49 18.85 7.54
CA LEU A 145 -0.20 18.32 8.00
C LEU A 145 0.94 19.35 8.07
N PRO A 146 1.05 20.37 7.21
CA PRO A 146 2.05 21.42 7.38
C PRO A 146 1.94 22.16 8.73
N GLN A 147 0.74 22.24 9.31
CA GLN A 147 0.45 22.94 10.58
C GLN A 147 0.77 22.10 11.82
N PHE A 148 1.03 20.82 11.64
CA PHE A 148 1.14 19.81 12.69
C PHE A 148 2.59 19.40 13.03
N GLY A 149 3.57 20.14 12.50
CA GLY A 149 4.99 19.80 12.63
C GLY A 149 5.41 18.65 11.70
N PRO A 150 6.71 18.30 11.66
CA PRO A 150 7.22 17.30 10.73
C PRO A 150 6.83 15.88 11.18
N ILE A 151 5.73 15.36 10.62
CA ILE A 151 5.42 13.92 10.64
C ILE A 151 5.55 13.39 9.20
N PRO A 152 6.78 13.35 8.65
CA PRO A 152 6.99 13.05 7.24
C PRO A 152 6.44 11.66 6.87
N ASP A 153 6.57 10.68 7.77
CA ASP A 153 6.16 9.31 7.50
C ASP A 153 4.63 9.13 7.47
N LEU A 154 3.91 9.82 8.35
CA LEU A 154 2.44 9.84 8.29
C LEU A 154 1.95 10.50 7.00
N ARG A 155 2.62 11.57 6.56
CA ARG A 155 2.30 12.24 5.29
C ARG A 155 2.49 11.28 4.12
N ARG A 156 3.60 10.54 4.09
CA ARG A 156 3.89 9.56 3.04
C ARG A 156 2.87 8.44 2.99
N TRP A 157 2.49 7.92 4.15
CA TRP A 157 1.44 6.91 4.24
C TRP A 157 0.08 7.45 3.76
N LEU A 158 -0.31 8.66 4.18
CA LEU A 158 -1.54 9.32 3.74
C LEU A 158 -1.56 9.66 2.24
N GLN A 159 -0.43 10.08 1.68
CA GLN A 159 -0.30 10.37 0.25
C GLN A 159 -0.47 9.09 -0.59
N SER A 160 0.13 7.98 -0.14
CA SER A 160 -0.05 6.67 -0.77
C SER A 160 -1.51 6.24 -0.73
N TYR A 161 -2.20 6.45 0.40
CA TYR A 161 -3.63 6.20 0.52
C TYR A 161 -4.47 7.08 -0.41
N ALA A 162 -4.15 8.37 -0.54
CA ALA A 162 -4.88 9.28 -1.42
C ALA A 162 -4.82 8.82 -2.88
N LEU A 163 -3.64 8.37 -3.34
CA LEU A 163 -3.49 7.79 -4.69
C LEU A 163 -4.25 6.46 -4.82
N TRP A 164 -4.13 5.54 -3.85
CA TRP A 164 -4.90 4.30 -3.85
C TRP A 164 -6.42 4.52 -3.94
N SER A 165 -6.96 5.37 -3.05
CA SER A 165 -8.39 5.67 -2.96
C SER A 165 -8.94 6.45 -4.16
N GLY A 166 -8.07 7.11 -4.94
CA GLY A 166 -8.44 7.74 -6.21
C GLY A 166 -8.85 6.73 -7.28
N GLY A 167 -8.46 5.45 -7.13
CA GLY A 167 -8.79 4.37 -8.06
C GLY A 167 -8.16 4.53 -9.44
N GLY A 168 -8.32 3.52 -10.30
CA GLY A 168 -7.81 3.55 -11.68
C GLY A 168 -6.30 3.28 -11.81
N GLY A 169 -5.89 2.79 -12.98
CA GLY A 169 -4.52 2.32 -13.20
C GLY A 169 -3.46 3.44 -13.14
N GLY A 170 -3.82 4.65 -13.54
CA GLY A 170 -2.94 5.82 -13.46
C GLY A 170 -2.55 6.14 -12.02
N ASN A 171 -3.53 6.22 -11.12
CA ASN A 171 -3.25 6.50 -9.71
C ASN A 171 -2.47 5.37 -9.03
N VAL A 172 -2.72 4.11 -9.39
CA VAL A 172 -1.93 2.97 -8.88
C VAL A 172 -0.47 3.05 -9.36
N ALA A 173 -0.23 3.41 -10.63
CA ALA A 173 1.13 3.58 -11.13
C ALA A 173 1.85 4.74 -10.44
N SER A 174 1.16 5.88 -10.27
CA SER A 174 1.67 7.03 -9.53
C SER A 174 1.96 6.71 -8.07
N MET A 175 1.10 5.90 -7.44
CA MET A 175 1.31 5.41 -6.07
C MET A 175 2.57 4.56 -5.97
N LEU A 176 2.77 3.62 -6.89
CA LEU A 176 3.96 2.75 -6.89
C LEU A 176 5.24 3.56 -7.11
N ARG A 177 5.23 4.53 -8.03
CA ARG A 177 6.37 5.45 -8.24
C ARG A 177 6.63 6.35 -7.03
N TYR A 178 5.56 6.84 -6.40
CA TYR A 178 5.68 7.61 -5.16
C TYR A 178 6.30 6.79 -4.02
N ILE A 179 5.85 5.55 -3.85
CA ILE A 179 6.42 4.64 -2.85
C ILE A 179 7.89 4.36 -3.17
N ALA A 180 8.22 4.11 -4.44
CA ALA A 180 9.60 3.91 -4.87
C ALA A 180 10.47 5.14 -4.58
N SER A 181 10.01 6.36 -4.88
CA SER A 181 10.81 7.56 -4.60
C SER A 181 11.02 7.80 -3.10
N GLU A 182 10.00 7.58 -2.27
CA GLU A 182 10.08 7.85 -0.84
C GLU A 182 10.81 6.77 -0.04
N PHE A 183 10.77 5.51 -0.48
CA PHE A 183 11.26 4.36 0.30
C PHE A 183 12.28 3.48 -0.42
N GLY A 184 12.39 3.59 -1.74
CA GLY A 184 13.33 2.81 -2.57
C GLY A 184 14.60 3.56 -2.97
N GLY A 185 14.76 4.83 -2.56
CA GLY A 185 15.94 5.64 -2.89
C GLY A 185 16.01 6.12 -4.33
N PHE A 186 14.88 6.11 -5.04
CA PHE A 186 14.79 6.61 -6.42
C PHE A 186 14.62 8.13 -6.43
N GLU A 187 15.38 8.84 -7.27
CA GLU A 187 15.26 10.29 -7.41
C GLU A 187 13.99 10.66 -8.18
N ASP A 188 13.14 11.44 -7.53
CA ASP A 188 11.99 12.19 -8.06
C ASP A 188 11.29 11.57 -9.28
N LEU A 189 10.71 10.37 -9.07
CA LEU A 189 9.86 9.71 -10.06
C LEU A 189 8.51 10.43 -10.28
N GLN A 190 8.31 11.60 -9.65
CA GLN A 190 7.12 12.45 -9.77
C GLN A 190 7.28 13.46 -10.91
N ALA A 191 7.43 12.97 -12.13
CA ALA A 191 7.35 13.82 -13.31
C ALA A 191 6.70 13.04 -14.45
N GLU A 192 5.37 13.11 -14.51
CA GLU A 192 4.61 13.39 -15.72
C GLU A 192 3.14 13.51 -15.30
N GLU A 193 2.51 14.65 -15.57
CA GLU A 193 1.04 14.73 -15.59
C GLU A 193 0.56 13.75 -16.66
N MET A 194 0.24 12.54 -16.23
CA MET A 194 -0.03 11.44 -17.12
C MET A 194 -1.51 11.47 -17.51
N GLU A 195 -1.76 11.93 -18.74
CA GLU A 195 -3.06 11.92 -19.40
C GLU A 195 -3.72 10.55 -19.23
N GLU A 196 -4.96 10.55 -18.76
CA GLU A 196 -5.78 9.37 -18.56
C GLU A 196 -6.10 8.77 -19.93
N THR A 197 -5.21 7.93 -20.46
CA THR A 197 -5.42 7.29 -21.74
C THR A 197 -6.54 6.25 -21.59
N THR A 198 -7.76 6.69 -21.83
CA THR A 198 -8.92 5.85 -22.15
C THR A 198 -8.76 5.31 -23.57
N ALA A 199 -7.71 4.52 -23.81
CA ALA A 199 -7.55 3.82 -25.07
C ALA A 199 -7.35 2.33 -24.81
N ASP A 200 -8.34 1.57 -25.29
CA ASP A 200 -8.24 0.15 -25.61
C ASP A 200 -7.08 -0.04 -26.60
N VAL A 201 -5.87 -0.26 -26.08
CA VAL A 201 -4.70 -0.61 -26.89
C VAL A 201 -4.73 -2.13 -27.05
N PRO A 202 -4.94 -2.66 -28.28
CA PRO A 202 -4.88 -4.08 -28.50
C PRO A 202 -3.46 -4.58 -28.18
N PRO A 203 -3.32 -5.75 -27.54
CA PRO A 203 -2.03 -6.19 -27.02
C PRO A 203 -1.06 -6.40 -28.19
N LYS A 204 0.00 -5.57 -28.25
CA LYS A 204 1.21 -5.95 -28.96
C LYS A 204 1.94 -6.97 -28.09
N THR A 205 2.15 -8.15 -28.67
CA THR A 205 2.87 -9.27 -28.09
C THR A 205 4.25 -8.82 -27.65
N LEU A 206 4.46 -8.72 -26.33
CA LEU A 206 5.76 -8.49 -25.72
C LEU A 206 5.86 -9.36 -24.47
N ASP A 207 6.99 -10.06 -24.40
CA ASP A 207 7.21 -11.26 -23.61
C ASP A 207 6.94 -11.06 -22.12
N VAL A 208 6.00 -11.87 -21.61
CA VAL A 208 5.81 -12.06 -20.18
C VAL A 208 6.94 -12.97 -19.71
N VAL A 209 7.72 -12.54 -18.72
CA VAL A 209 8.55 -13.49 -17.97
C VAL A 209 7.59 -14.39 -17.19
N GLU A 210 7.26 -15.53 -17.80
CA GLU A 210 6.58 -16.62 -17.13
C GLU A 210 7.55 -17.23 -16.12
N ILE A 211 7.16 -17.21 -14.85
CA ILE A 211 7.81 -17.99 -13.82
C ILE A 211 7.44 -19.45 -14.09
N PRO A 212 8.40 -20.37 -14.29
CA PRO A 212 8.12 -21.75 -14.66
C PRO A 212 7.33 -22.47 -13.56
N GLN A 213 6.44 -23.37 -14.01
CA GLN A 213 5.59 -24.24 -13.19
C GLN A 213 6.38 -25.27 -12.38
#